data_AF-A0AAV0SU44-F1
#
_entry.id   AF-A0AAV0SU44-F1
#
_cell.length_a   1.000
_cell.length_b   1.000
_cell.length_c   1.000
_cell.angle_alpha   90.00
_cell.angle_beta   90.00
_cell.angle_gamma   90.00
#
_symmetry.space_group_name_H-M   'P 1'
#
loop_
_entity.id
_entity.type
_entity.pdbx_description
1 polymer ?
#
loop_
_entity_poly.entity_id
_entity_poly.type
_entity_poly.pdbx_seq_one_letter_code
_entity_poly.pdbx_strand_id
1 'polypeptide(L)'
;MVRIQSILVSSVALLVALLPSSVHAADEALPWDDGKVDPDQWTTITLKGRSPAFNDDTGVVTLAVDSEAIFNQQTNFRRAELVQNVVGNTKGTTFFRVSLMKEVAYVNLYTWQVIFSESHLFELRIDASVDPVKLIWYTGGGTETRWSTDFKIKTWYNFGIAVSSGQIALYFSEGDDALAPANNQSYNGDVPTNYEFHFGQLTLSNDGSAVMMAEGKQDVLSFNGVSVEDRIPSGIDSSTPSSKNPTTPATAPTSTTPATTSTSTTPTAVSKAADETATETPTTNPSETTLNVITDDDKSAATTLDSPATTNAPVVPKTKNCKVRHR
;
A
#
# COMPACT_ATOMS: atom_id res chain seq x y z
N MET A 1 32.94 21.22 20.93
CA MET A 1 33.45 19.88 20.56
C MET A 1 33.11 18.93 21.69
N VAL A 2 31.95 18.27 21.61
CA VAL A 2 31.46 17.30 22.60
C VAL A 2 30.79 16.18 21.82
N ARG A 3 31.38 14.97 21.88
CA ARG A 3 30.82 13.73 21.36
C ARG A 3 29.71 13.29 22.32
N ILE A 4 28.48 13.13 21.82
CA ILE A 4 27.44 12.38 22.50
C ILE A 4 27.37 11.01 21.82
N GLN A 5 27.51 9.98 22.64
CA GLN A 5 27.59 8.58 22.25
C GLN A 5 26.24 8.09 21.70
N SER A 6 26.35 7.24 20.68
CA SER A 6 25.36 6.30 20.18
C SER A 6 24.51 5.68 21.29
N ILE A 7 23.20 5.88 21.22
CA ILE A 7 22.23 4.99 21.84
C ILE A 7 21.99 3.86 20.85
N LEU A 8 22.57 2.71 21.15
CA LEU A 8 22.27 1.44 20.49
C LEU A 8 20.80 1.08 20.71
N VAL A 9 20.10 0.86 19.61
CA VAL A 9 19.35 -0.37 19.29
C VAL A 9 19.04 -1.25 20.51
N SER A 10 17.89 -1.00 21.15
CA SER A 10 17.28 -1.97 22.08
C SER A 10 15.81 -1.67 22.25
N SER A 11 14.96 -2.14 21.32
CA SER A 11 13.50 -2.21 21.51
C SER A 11 12.79 -3.17 20.56
N VAL A 12 13.41 -4.21 19.98
CA VAL A 12 12.66 -5.33 19.36
C VAL A 12 13.45 -6.65 19.46
N ALA A 13 13.82 -7.05 20.68
CA ALA A 13 14.30 -8.42 20.95
C ALA A 13 14.26 -8.73 22.46
N LEU A 14 13.19 -8.35 23.17
CA LEU A 14 12.99 -8.83 24.55
C LEU A 14 11.51 -8.83 24.94
N LEU A 15 10.70 -9.64 24.27
CA LEU A 15 9.43 -10.12 24.83
C LEU A 15 9.05 -11.51 24.31
N VAL A 16 10.00 -12.45 24.23
CA VAL A 16 9.70 -13.88 23.97
C VAL A 16 10.55 -14.81 24.87
N ALA A 17 10.95 -14.36 26.06
CA ALA A 17 11.60 -15.24 27.03
C ALA A 17 11.22 -14.81 28.44
N LEU A 18 9.99 -15.16 28.87
CA LEU A 18 9.53 -15.43 30.25
C LEU A 18 8.00 -15.41 30.33
N LEU A 19 7.31 -16.09 29.41
CA LEU A 19 5.91 -16.47 29.62
C LEU A 19 5.85 -18.01 29.70
N PRO A 20 5.19 -18.58 30.70
CA PRO A 20 4.94 -20.01 30.75
C PRO A 20 4.15 -20.41 29.49
N SER A 21 4.55 -21.54 28.90
CA SER A 21 3.92 -22.17 27.74
C SER A 21 2.49 -22.59 28.05
N SER A 22 1.54 -21.65 28.09
CA SER A 22 0.09 -21.83 28.05
C SER A 22 -0.60 -20.54 28.51
N VAL A 23 -0.54 -19.50 27.67
CA VAL A 23 -1.58 -18.48 27.68
C VAL A 23 -2.25 -18.61 26.32
N HIS A 24 -3.40 -19.30 26.30
CA HIS A 24 -4.36 -19.09 25.22
C HIS A 24 -4.63 -17.59 25.23
N ALA A 25 -4.34 -16.91 24.12
CA ALA A 25 -4.89 -15.58 23.90
C ALA A 25 -6.39 -15.68 24.20
N ALA A 26 -6.88 -14.79 25.05
CA ALA A 26 -8.29 -14.75 25.35
C ALA A 26 -9.04 -14.60 24.03
N ASP A 27 -9.90 -15.57 23.76
CA ASP A 27 -10.79 -15.70 22.61
C ASP A 27 -11.92 -14.64 22.70
N GLU A 28 -11.57 -13.40 23.02
CA GLU A 28 -12.51 -12.29 22.96
C GLU A 28 -12.53 -11.81 21.51
N ALA A 29 -13.59 -12.21 20.80
CA ALA A 29 -13.92 -11.69 19.48
C ALA A 29 -13.78 -10.17 19.51
N LEU A 30 -12.86 -9.64 18.69
CA LEU A 30 -12.69 -8.21 18.55
C LEU A 30 -14.01 -7.63 18.03
N PRO A 31 -14.44 -6.42 18.46
CA PRO A 31 -15.79 -5.89 18.18
C PRO A 31 -16.10 -5.64 16.70
N TRP A 32 -15.13 -5.87 15.81
CA TRP A 32 -15.26 -5.78 14.35
C TRP A 32 -15.16 -7.14 13.65
N ASP A 33 -14.93 -8.20 14.41
CA ASP A 33 -14.91 -9.59 13.98
C ASP A 33 -16.30 -10.17 14.27
N ASP A 34 -17.07 -10.50 13.23
CA ASP A 34 -18.31 -11.26 13.41
C ASP A 34 -18.04 -12.73 13.75
N GLY A 35 -16.80 -13.06 14.11
CA GLY A 35 -16.34 -14.35 14.61
C GLY A 35 -16.24 -15.39 13.50
N LYS A 36 -16.03 -14.97 12.26
CA LYS A 36 -16.12 -15.85 11.09
C LYS A 36 -14.80 -16.30 10.50
N VAL A 37 -13.68 -15.61 10.75
CA VAL A 37 -12.40 -15.92 10.10
C VAL A 37 -11.21 -15.69 11.03
N ASP A 38 -10.29 -16.65 11.08
CA ASP A 38 -9.06 -16.59 11.87
C ASP A 38 -8.09 -15.55 11.26
N PRO A 39 -7.46 -14.65 12.04
CA PRO A 39 -6.43 -13.74 11.55
C PRO A 39 -5.34 -14.39 10.68
N ASP A 40 -5.01 -15.65 10.95
CA ASP A 40 -4.01 -16.42 10.20
C ASP A 40 -4.43 -16.68 8.74
N GLN A 41 -5.71 -16.53 8.39
CA GLN A 41 -6.20 -16.56 7.00
C GLN A 41 -5.64 -15.41 6.16
N TRP A 42 -5.37 -14.26 6.80
CA TRP A 42 -5.02 -13.01 6.13
C TRP A 42 -3.62 -12.52 6.43
N THR A 43 -3.06 -12.90 7.58
CA THR A 43 -1.77 -12.38 8.05
C THR A 43 -0.86 -13.51 8.49
N THR A 44 0.38 -13.52 7.99
CA THR A 44 1.42 -14.42 8.52
C THR A 44 2.70 -13.65 8.79
N ILE A 45 3.50 -14.09 9.77
CA ILE A 45 4.79 -13.47 10.12
C ILE A 45 5.90 -14.51 9.99
N THR A 46 6.93 -14.18 9.20
CA THR A 46 8.16 -14.97 9.06
C THR A 46 9.34 -14.16 9.59
N LEU A 47 9.86 -14.52 10.78
CA LEU A 47 10.90 -13.74 11.49
C LEU A 47 12.22 -13.53 10.72
N LYS A 48 12.52 -14.42 9.77
CA LYS A 48 13.71 -14.36 8.90
C LYS A 48 13.32 -14.47 7.43
N GLY A 49 12.22 -13.82 7.05
CA GLY A 49 11.65 -13.90 5.71
C GLY A 49 12.44 -13.11 4.66
N ARG A 50 13.28 -12.15 5.09
CA ARG A 50 14.10 -11.34 4.19
C ARG A 50 15.58 -11.38 4.58
N SER A 51 16.42 -11.58 3.59
CA SER A 51 17.87 -11.44 3.68
C SER A 51 18.42 -10.99 2.32
N PRO A 52 19.23 -9.92 2.22
CA PRO A 52 19.59 -8.98 3.28
C PRO A 52 18.41 -8.28 3.95
N ALA A 53 18.60 -7.86 5.21
CA ALA A 53 17.62 -7.06 5.93
C ALA A 53 17.47 -5.69 5.27
N PHE A 54 16.25 -5.16 5.18
CA PHE A 54 16.03 -3.74 4.96
C PHE A 54 15.85 -3.08 6.31
N ASN A 55 16.43 -1.89 6.49
CA ASN A 55 16.47 -1.16 7.77
C ASN A 55 16.76 -1.99 9.04
N ASP A 56 17.63 -2.99 8.93
CA ASP A 56 17.99 -3.95 9.98
C ASP A 56 16.85 -4.92 10.40
N ASP A 57 15.73 -4.93 9.68
CA ASP A 57 14.62 -5.86 9.85
C ASP A 57 14.69 -7.06 8.88
N THR A 58 14.71 -8.27 9.44
CA THR A 58 14.64 -9.54 8.69
C THR A 58 13.24 -10.14 8.64
N GLY A 59 12.31 -9.62 9.44
CA GLY A 59 10.95 -10.10 9.56
C GLY A 59 10.12 -9.73 8.34
N VAL A 60 9.31 -10.67 7.86
CA VAL A 60 8.34 -10.40 6.79
C VAL A 60 6.95 -10.67 7.32
N VAL A 61 6.04 -9.72 7.15
CA VAL A 61 4.61 -9.95 7.29
C VAL A 61 4.00 -10.11 5.91
N THR A 62 3.17 -11.13 5.71
CA THR A 62 2.40 -11.28 4.46
C THR A 62 0.95 -10.96 4.73
N LEU A 63 0.34 -10.18 3.84
CA LEU A 63 -1.07 -9.84 3.90
C LEU A 63 -1.77 -10.43 2.67
N ALA A 64 -2.78 -11.27 2.88
CA ALA A 64 -3.56 -11.93 1.86
C ALA A 64 -4.95 -11.26 1.72
N VAL A 65 -5.49 -11.23 0.51
CA VAL A 65 -6.86 -10.75 0.23
C VAL A 65 -7.52 -11.71 -0.76
N ASP A 66 -8.74 -12.15 -0.45
CA ASP A 66 -9.62 -12.90 -1.35
C ASP A 66 -11.07 -12.41 -1.26
N SER A 67 -12.02 -13.19 -1.79
CA SER A 67 -13.46 -12.90 -1.78
C SER A 67 -14.06 -12.63 -0.40
N GLU A 68 -13.49 -13.20 0.67
CA GLU A 68 -13.99 -13.11 2.05
C GLU A 68 -13.39 -11.93 2.84
N ALA A 69 -12.41 -11.22 2.28
CA ALA A 69 -11.73 -10.08 2.92
C ALA A 69 -12.60 -8.82 2.95
N ILE A 70 -13.73 -8.89 3.67
CA ILE A 70 -14.76 -7.87 3.79
C ILE A 70 -14.73 -7.29 5.20
N PHE A 71 -14.36 -6.02 5.32
CA PHE A 71 -14.41 -5.31 6.58
C PHE A 71 -15.74 -4.57 6.74
N ASN A 72 -16.36 -4.68 7.92
CA ASN A 72 -17.55 -3.92 8.30
C ASN A 72 -18.68 -3.95 7.24
N GLN A 73 -18.91 -5.12 6.64
CA GLN A 73 -19.93 -5.35 5.59
C GLN A 73 -19.74 -4.52 4.31
N GLN A 74 -18.58 -3.90 4.10
CA GLN A 74 -18.31 -3.09 2.91
C GLN A 74 -17.95 -3.99 1.72
N THR A 75 -18.97 -4.46 1.01
CA THR A 75 -18.80 -5.40 -0.11
C THR A 75 -18.17 -4.77 -1.35
N ASN A 76 -18.18 -3.44 -1.46
CA ASN A 76 -17.53 -2.70 -2.54
C ASN A 76 -16.03 -2.50 -2.33
N PHE A 77 -15.46 -3.07 -1.26
CA PHE A 77 -14.03 -3.15 -1.01
C PHE A 77 -13.59 -4.60 -0.83
N ARG A 78 -12.32 -4.89 -1.11
CA ARG A 78 -11.62 -6.04 -0.55
C ARG A 78 -10.33 -5.57 0.07
N ARG A 79 -10.11 -5.95 1.34
CA ARG A 79 -8.98 -5.44 2.09
C ARG A 79 -8.47 -6.33 3.20
N ALA A 80 -7.15 -6.30 3.35
CA ALA A 80 -6.41 -6.71 4.53
C ALA A 80 -5.29 -5.69 4.75
N GLU A 81 -5.34 -4.98 5.86
CA GLU A 81 -4.49 -3.84 6.16
C GLU A 81 -4.05 -3.88 7.61
N LEU A 82 -2.79 -3.54 7.84
CA LEU A 82 -2.30 -3.18 9.17
C LEU A 82 -2.20 -1.66 9.24
N VAL A 83 -2.57 -1.12 10.40
CA VAL A 83 -2.65 0.33 10.61
C VAL A 83 -1.78 0.74 11.78
N GLN A 84 -0.98 1.79 11.59
CA GLN A 84 -0.24 2.45 12.65
C GLN A 84 -0.75 3.88 12.81
N ASN A 85 -1.13 4.25 14.04
CA ASN A 85 -1.38 5.64 14.40
C ASN A 85 -0.05 6.34 14.68
N VAL A 86 0.23 7.41 13.94
CA VAL A 86 1.52 8.09 13.92
C VAL A 86 1.32 9.56 14.28
N VAL A 87 2.04 10.02 15.29
CA VAL A 87 2.13 11.45 15.61
C VAL A 87 2.99 12.15 14.57
N GLY A 88 2.44 13.16 13.90
CA GLY A 88 3.16 13.92 12.89
C GLY A 88 4.11 14.96 13.47
N ASN A 89 5.30 15.07 12.87
CA ASN A 89 6.28 16.09 13.23
C ASN A 89 5.99 17.41 12.50
N THR A 90 5.11 18.24 13.06
CA THR A 90 4.67 19.51 12.45
C THR A 90 5.75 20.59 12.34
N LYS A 91 6.90 20.41 13.03
CA LYS A 91 8.03 21.34 13.01
C LYS A 91 9.21 20.84 12.18
N GLY A 92 9.10 19.65 11.59
CA GLY A 92 10.18 18.99 10.88
C GLY A 92 9.62 18.03 9.84
N THR A 93 10.15 16.82 9.83
CA THR A 93 9.80 15.78 8.87
C THR A 93 9.23 14.58 9.59
N THR A 94 8.18 13.98 9.05
CA THR A 94 7.76 12.61 9.39
C THR A 94 8.21 11.72 8.24
N PHE A 95 9.04 10.72 8.53
CA PHE A 95 9.62 9.84 7.51
C PHE A 95 9.09 8.43 7.67
N PHE A 96 8.31 7.97 6.69
CA PHE A 96 7.74 6.62 6.66
C PHE A 96 8.63 5.71 5.83
N ARG A 97 8.95 4.52 6.33
CA ARG A 97 9.66 3.47 5.60
C ARG A 97 8.82 2.22 5.52
N VAL A 98 8.88 1.57 4.37
CA VAL A 98 8.25 0.28 4.13
C VAL A 98 8.89 -0.33 2.90
N SER A 99 9.04 -1.65 2.89
CA SER A 99 9.37 -2.41 1.70
C SER A 99 8.29 -3.42 1.40
N LEU A 100 8.00 -3.65 0.12
CA LEU A 100 7.04 -4.64 -0.32
C LEU A 100 7.58 -5.54 -1.43
N MET A 101 7.01 -6.75 -1.55
CA MET A 101 7.31 -7.70 -2.61
C MET A 101 6.10 -8.59 -2.87
N LYS A 102 5.83 -8.87 -4.15
CA LYS A 102 4.85 -9.89 -4.55
C LYS A 102 5.55 -11.09 -5.19
N GLU A 103 5.31 -12.29 -4.66
CA GLU A 103 6.03 -13.50 -5.07
C GLU A 103 5.53 -14.08 -6.40
N VAL A 104 4.22 -14.01 -6.63
CA VAL A 104 3.50 -14.54 -7.80
C VAL A 104 2.67 -13.43 -8.47
N ALA A 105 2.28 -13.60 -9.72
CA ALA A 105 1.45 -12.61 -10.41
C ALA A 105 0.09 -12.43 -9.72
N TYR A 106 -0.52 -11.24 -9.86
CA TYR A 106 -1.88 -11.01 -9.40
C TYR A 106 -2.85 -11.91 -10.16
N VAL A 107 -3.78 -12.52 -9.44
CA VAL A 107 -4.90 -13.25 -10.06
C VAL A 107 -6.12 -12.33 -10.18
N ASN A 108 -6.28 -11.37 -9.27
CA ASN A 108 -7.31 -10.35 -9.31
C ASN A 108 -6.73 -9.04 -9.87
N LEU A 109 -7.03 -8.76 -11.14
CA LEU A 109 -6.43 -7.69 -11.95
C LEU A 109 -7.08 -6.32 -11.70
N TYR A 110 -6.91 -5.80 -10.48
CA TYR A 110 -7.39 -4.49 -10.06
C TYR A 110 -6.24 -3.50 -9.81
N THR A 111 -6.60 -2.25 -9.60
CA THR A 111 -5.72 -1.31 -8.91
C THR A 111 -5.82 -1.54 -7.39
N TRP A 112 -4.67 -1.72 -6.76
CA TRP A 112 -4.51 -2.00 -5.34
C TRP A 112 -3.85 -0.82 -4.65
N GLN A 113 -4.48 -0.24 -3.63
CA GLN A 113 -3.84 0.67 -2.68
C GLN A 113 -3.03 -0.18 -1.70
N VAL A 114 -1.74 0.13 -1.51
CA VAL A 114 -0.84 -0.76 -0.75
C VAL A 114 -0.08 -0.10 0.39
N ILE A 115 0.20 1.20 0.27
CA ILE A 115 0.83 2.01 1.32
C ILE A 115 0.19 3.39 1.24
N PHE A 116 -0.57 3.79 2.24
CA PHE A 116 -1.30 5.08 2.19
C PHE A 116 -1.57 5.63 3.59
N SER A 117 -1.76 6.94 3.67
CA SER A 117 -2.43 7.56 4.82
C SER A 117 -3.94 7.56 4.61
N GLU A 118 -4.75 7.46 5.66
CA GLU A 118 -6.23 7.59 5.54
C GLU A 118 -6.66 8.90 4.84
N SER A 119 -5.90 9.99 5.03
CA SER A 119 -6.17 11.26 4.34
C SER A 119 -5.77 11.27 2.85
N HIS A 120 -5.22 10.17 2.34
CA HIS A 120 -4.61 10.04 1.01
C HIS A 120 -3.59 11.15 0.68
N LEU A 121 -2.89 11.70 1.68
CA LEU A 121 -1.87 12.73 1.46
C LEU A 121 -0.73 12.18 0.60
N PHE A 122 -0.37 10.93 0.83
CA PHE A 122 0.45 10.13 -0.07
C PHE A 122 -0.16 8.74 -0.19
N GLU A 123 0.09 8.11 -1.33
CA GLU A 123 -0.38 6.76 -1.59
C GLU A 123 0.50 6.07 -2.64
N LEU A 124 0.84 4.80 -2.41
CA LEU A 124 1.39 3.89 -3.40
C LEU A 124 0.31 2.90 -3.82
N ARG A 125 0.19 2.70 -5.13
CA ARG A 125 -0.69 1.69 -5.73
C ARG A 125 0.08 0.72 -6.59
N ILE A 126 -0.41 -0.52 -6.65
CA ILE A 126 -0.05 -1.48 -7.70
C ILE A 126 -1.24 -1.61 -8.64
N ASP A 127 -1.09 -1.19 -9.89
CA ASP A 127 -2.11 -1.35 -10.92
C ASP A 127 -1.89 -2.66 -11.68
N ALA A 128 -2.58 -3.71 -11.23
CA ALA A 128 -2.56 -5.03 -11.85
C ALA A 128 -3.55 -5.16 -13.02
N SER A 129 -4.33 -4.12 -13.32
CA SER A 129 -5.27 -4.11 -14.45
C SER A 129 -4.60 -3.81 -15.80
N VAL A 130 -3.34 -3.38 -15.78
CA VAL A 130 -2.56 -3.01 -16.97
C VAL A 130 -1.36 -3.93 -17.20
N ASP A 131 -0.85 -3.96 -18.43
CA ASP A 131 0.33 -4.74 -18.83
C ASP A 131 1.38 -3.83 -19.50
N PRO A 132 2.61 -3.71 -18.95
CA PRO A 132 3.06 -4.32 -17.70
C PRO A 132 2.37 -3.71 -16.47
N VAL A 133 2.21 -4.51 -15.41
CA VAL A 133 1.71 -4.06 -14.10
C VAL A 133 2.54 -2.86 -13.63
N LYS A 134 1.89 -1.84 -13.08
CA LYS A 134 2.56 -0.60 -12.66
C LYS A 134 2.56 -0.45 -11.15
N LEU A 135 3.66 0.09 -10.63
CA LEU A 135 3.78 0.60 -9.27
C LEU A 135 3.76 2.12 -9.36
N ILE A 136 2.80 2.76 -8.69
CA ILE A 136 2.43 4.16 -8.91
C ILE A 136 2.43 4.89 -7.57
N TRP A 137 2.94 6.12 -7.56
CA TRP A 137 2.88 7.03 -6.43
C TRP A 137 1.99 8.23 -6.72
N TYR A 138 1.07 8.49 -5.79
CA TYR A 138 0.14 9.62 -5.77
C TYR A 138 0.40 10.49 -4.54
N THR A 139 0.07 11.78 -4.65
CA THR A 139 0.14 12.73 -3.54
C THR A 139 -1.03 13.73 -3.55
N GLY A 140 -1.30 14.33 -2.38
CA GLY A 140 -2.24 15.43 -2.22
C GLY A 140 -3.71 15.05 -2.37
N GLY A 141 -4.07 13.78 -2.13
CA GLY A 141 -5.44 13.26 -2.29
C GLY A 141 -5.91 13.12 -3.75
N GLY A 142 -5.04 13.41 -4.72
CA GLY A 142 -5.34 13.28 -6.14
C GLY A 142 -4.97 11.92 -6.72
N THR A 143 -5.50 11.63 -7.91
CA THR A 143 -5.15 10.43 -8.70
C THR A 143 -4.19 10.74 -9.85
N GLU A 144 -3.50 11.88 -9.79
CA GLU A 144 -2.48 12.24 -10.77
C GLU A 144 -1.18 11.52 -10.45
N THR A 145 -0.72 10.66 -11.36
CA THR A 145 0.55 9.93 -11.21
C THR A 145 1.71 10.90 -11.06
N ARG A 146 2.37 10.89 -9.89
CA ARG A 146 3.56 11.71 -9.62
C ARG A 146 4.85 10.98 -9.95
N TRP A 147 4.86 9.66 -9.76
CA TRP A 147 5.96 8.78 -10.12
C TRP A 147 5.41 7.38 -10.41
N SER A 148 6.06 6.63 -11.30
CA SER A 148 5.70 5.24 -11.56
C SER A 148 6.87 4.43 -12.11
N THR A 149 6.84 3.12 -11.90
CA THR A 149 7.75 2.14 -12.53
C THR A 149 6.99 0.85 -12.88
N ASP A 150 7.62 -0.02 -13.67
CA ASP A 150 7.13 -1.38 -13.91
C ASP A 150 7.23 -2.21 -12.62
N PHE A 151 6.15 -2.88 -12.25
CA PHE A 151 6.10 -3.76 -11.09
C PHE A 151 6.43 -5.20 -11.50
N LYS A 152 7.48 -5.74 -10.90
CA LYS A 152 8.03 -7.07 -11.17
C LYS A 152 7.80 -7.94 -9.94
N ILE A 153 7.33 -9.16 -10.17
CA ILE A 153 7.28 -10.17 -9.11
C ILE A 153 8.68 -10.51 -8.61
N LYS A 154 8.77 -11.03 -7.39
CA LYS A 154 10.02 -11.45 -6.71
C LYS A 154 11.07 -10.34 -6.60
N THR A 155 10.63 -9.09 -6.69
CA THR A 155 11.48 -7.91 -6.51
C THR A 155 11.02 -7.17 -5.26
N TRP A 156 11.94 -6.91 -4.34
CA TRP A 156 11.67 -6.02 -3.21
C TRP A 156 11.71 -4.57 -3.69
N TYR A 157 10.68 -3.82 -3.35
CA TYR A 157 10.56 -2.39 -3.62
C TYR A 157 10.61 -1.66 -2.30
N ASN A 158 11.67 -0.87 -2.09
CA ASN A 158 11.90 -0.16 -0.86
C ASN A 158 11.45 1.28 -1.01
N PHE A 159 10.72 1.78 -0.02
CA PHE A 159 10.21 3.15 -0.02
C PHE A 159 10.61 3.92 1.23
N GLY A 160 10.89 5.20 1.04
CA GLY A 160 10.88 6.22 2.07
C GLY A 160 9.96 7.35 1.64
N ILE A 161 9.09 7.83 2.52
CA ILE A 161 8.21 8.98 2.24
C ILE A 161 8.44 10.02 3.32
N ALA A 162 8.99 11.18 2.94
CA ALA A 162 9.24 12.29 3.84
C ALA A 162 8.12 13.33 3.71
N VAL A 163 7.35 13.55 4.76
CA VAL A 163 6.34 14.61 4.83
C VAL A 163 6.85 15.73 5.72
N SER A 164 6.94 16.93 5.17
CA SER A 164 7.30 18.16 5.90
C SER A 164 6.43 19.32 5.44
N SER A 165 6.65 20.53 5.96
CA SER A 165 5.81 21.70 5.65
C SER A 165 5.81 22.01 4.15
N GLY A 166 4.65 21.81 3.49
CA GLY A 166 4.45 22.09 2.08
C GLY A 166 5.18 21.16 1.11
N GLN A 167 5.77 20.06 1.59
CA GLN A 167 6.56 19.15 0.76
C GLN A 167 6.40 17.67 1.13
N ILE A 168 6.29 16.83 0.11
CA ILE A 168 6.35 15.36 0.21
C ILE A 168 7.41 14.85 -0.75
N ALA A 169 8.43 14.18 -0.22
CA ALA A 169 9.48 13.55 -1.02
C ALA A 169 9.38 12.02 -0.98
N LEU A 170 9.53 11.40 -2.16
CA LEU A 170 9.64 9.97 -2.36
C LEU A 170 11.11 9.58 -2.47
N TYR A 171 11.48 8.55 -1.71
CA TYR A 171 12.73 7.81 -1.81
C TYR A 171 12.41 6.39 -2.24
N PHE A 172 13.24 5.84 -3.12
CA PHE A 172 12.99 4.56 -3.74
C PHE A 172 14.28 3.78 -3.98
N SER A 173 14.21 2.46 -3.87
CA SER A 173 15.20 1.54 -4.43
C SER A 173 14.58 0.15 -4.71
N GLU A 174 15.27 -0.65 -5.52
CA GLU A 174 14.91 -2.05 -5.79
C GLU A 174 15.90 -3.01 -5.11
N GLY A 175 15.42 -4.19 -4.71
CA GLY A 175 16.24 -5.24 -4.11
C GLY A 175 16.92 -4.78 -2.82
N ASP A 176 18.26 -4.83 -2.82
CA ASP A 176 19.11 -4.53 -1.68
C ASP A 176 19.81 -3.16 -1.80
N ASP A 177 19.47 -2.39 -2.84
CA ASP A 177 20.06 -1.08 -3.04
C ASP A 177 19.60 -0.09 -1.95
N ALA A 178 20.50 0.84 -1.60
CA ALA A 178 20.16 1.90 -0.66
C ALA A 178 19.06 2.80 -1.22
N LEU A 179 18.15 3.25 -0.36
CA LEU A 179 17.15 4.25 -0.71
C LEU A 179 17.83 5.52 -1.26
N ALA A 180 17.33 6.02 -2.38
CA ALA A 180 17.77 7.27 -2.98
C ALA A 180 16.56 8.17 -3.28
N PRO A 181 16.74 9.51 -3.33
CA PRO A 181 15.68 10.42 -3.76
C PRO A 181 15.14 10.06 -5.15
N ALA A 182 13.83 9.94 -5.27
CA ALA A 182 13.17 9.53 -6.52
C ALA A 182 12.25 10.63 -7.07
N ASN A 183 11.53 11.33 -6.21
CA ASN A 183 10.63 12.40 -6.61
C ASN A 183 10.33 13.34 -5.43
N ASN A 184 9.86 14.55 -5.72
CA ASN A 184 9.50 15.55 -4.72
C ASN A 184 8.34 16.40 -5.22
N GLN A 185 7.33 16.59 -4.38
CA GLN A 185 6.09 17.30 -4.72
C GLN A 185 5.74 18.30 -3.62
N SER A 186 5.17 19.44 -4.03
CA SER A 186 4.53 20.37 -3.10
C SER A 186 3.09 19.97 -2.84
N TYR A 187 2.59 20.24 -1.65
CA TYR A 187 1.16 20.15 -1.32
C TYR A 187 0.71 21.39 -0.56
N ASN A 188 -0.59 21.67 -0.65
CA ASN A 188 -1.20 22.75 0.10
C ASN A 188 -1.76 22.21 1.42
N GLY A 189 -1.56 22.97 2.50
CA GLY A 189 -2.06 22.63 3.83
C GLY A 189 -0.94 22.51 4.87
N ASP A 190 -1.35 22.37 6.12
CA ASP A 190 -0.44 22.14 7.24
C ASP A 190 0.02 20.68 7.26
N VAL A 191 1.21 20.45 7.84
CA VAL A 191 1.67 19.09 8.13
C VAL A 191 0.65 18.43 9.08
N PRO A 192 0.10 17.25 8.75
CA PRO A 192 -0.79 16.55 9.64
C PRO A 192 -0.18 16.31 11.03
N THR A 193 -0.97 16.55 12.08
CA THR A 193 -0.58 16.26 13.47
C THR A 193 -0.70 14.78 13.81
N ASN A 194 -1.50 14.03 13.03
CA ASN A 194 -1.70 12.59 13.14
C ASN A 194 -1.82 11.99 11.74
N TYR A 195 -1.31 10.78 11.57
CA TYR A 195 -1.56 9.95 10.40
C TYR A 195 -2.11 8.61 10.89
N GLU A 196 -3.14 8.12 10.20
CA GLU A 196 -3.43 6.69 10.18
C GLU A 196 -2.66 6.14 8.98
N PHE A 197 -1.61 5.37 9.25
CA PHE A 197 -0.69 4.84 8.23
C PHE A 197 -1.02 3.38 7.95
N HIS A 198 -1.52 3.12 6.74
CA HIS A 198 -1.98 1.83 6.28
C HIS A 198 -0.91 1.20 5.40
N PHE A 199 -0.62 -0.08 5.66
CA PHE A 199 0.14 -0.93 4.76
C PHE A 199 -0.57 -2.27 4.64
N GLY A 200 -0.82 -2.68 3.40
CA GLY A 200 -1.67 -3.82 3.10
C GLY A 200 -2.14 -3.84 1.66
N GLN A 201 -3.34 -4.34 1.44
CA GLN A 201 -3.94 -4.36 0.11
C GLN A 201 -5.39 -3.94 0.26
N LEU A 202 -5.78 -2.90 -0.47
CA LEU A 202 -7.16 -2.44 -0.61
C LEU A 202 -7.47 -2.27 -2.10
N THR A 203 -8.55 -2.88 -2.57
CA THR A 203 -9.16 -2.51 -3.85
C THR A 203 -10.63 -2.18 -3.66
N LEU A 204 -11.19 -1.37 -4.55
CA LEU A 204 -12.55 -0.86 -4.45
C LEU A 204 -13.22 -0.79 -5.82
N SER A 205 -14.55 -0.98 -5.84
CA SER A 205 -15.36 -0.70 -7.02
C SER A 205 -15.88 0.73 -7.00
N ASN A 206 -15.58 1.51 -8.04
CA ASN A 206 -15.98 2.91 -8.14
C ASN A 206 -17.49 3.11 -8.33
N ASP A 207 -18.20 2.10 -8.84
CA ASP A 207 -19.65 2.13 -9.04
C ASP A 207 -20.44 1.65 -7.80
N GLY A 208 -19.74 1.31 -6.71
CA GLY A 208 -20.34 0.78 -5.48
C GLY A 208 -20.79 -0.68 -5.57
N SER A 209 -20.60 -1.36 -6.71
CA SER A 209 -20.85 -2.79 -6.83
C SER A 209 -19.84 -3.60 -6.02
N ALA A 210 -20.15 -4.88 -5.78
CA ALA A 210 -19.24 -5.75 -5.06
C ALA A 210 -17.98 -6.03 -5.89
N VAL A 211 -16.81 -5.94 -5.27
CA VAL A 211 -15.55 -6.38 -5.90
C VAL A 211 -15.58 -7.89 -6.06
N MET A 212 -15.40 -8.36 -7.29
CA MET A 212 -15.41 -9.79 -7.62
C MET A 212 -14.00 -10.35 -7.58
N MET A 213 -13.75 -11.30 -6.68
CA MET A 213 -12.46 -11.98 -6.58
C MET A 213 -12.54 -13.38 -7.20
N ALA A 214 -11.43 -13.87 -7.74
CA ALA A 214 -11.30 -15.22 -8.22
C ALA A 214 -11.54 -16.21 -7.07
N GLU A 215 -12.52 -17.10 -7.25
CA GLU A 215 -12.98 -18.03 -6.22
C GLU A 215 -11.86 -18.94 -5.71
N GLY A 216 -11.71 -19.01 -4.37
CA GLY A 216 -10.69 -19.83 -3.71
C GLY A 216 -9.25 -19.41 -4.02
N LYS A 217 -9.02 -18.17 -4.48
CA LYS A 217 -7.69 -17.63 -4.77
C LYS A 217 -7.42 -16.37 -3.95
N GLN A 218 -6.25 -16.35 -3.32
CA GLN A 218 -5.73 -15.20 -2.59
C GLN A 218 -4.68 -14.45 -3.41
N ASP A 219 -4.72 -13.14 -3.30
CA ASP A 219 -3.58 -12.29 -3.63
C ASP A 219 -2.81 -11.96 -2.36
N VAL A 220 -1.54 -12.40 -2.33
CA VAL A 220 -0.65 -12.22 -1.18
C VAL A 220 0.42 -11.18 -1.51
N LEU A 221 0.67 -10.26 -0.58
CA LEU A 221 1.72 -9.25 -0.67
C LEU A 221 2.57 -9.26 0.61
N SER A 222 3.88 -9.28 0.45
CA SER A 222 4.86 -9.31 1.54
C SER A 222 5.30 -7.90 1.89
N PHE A 223 5.44 -7.60 3.17
CA PHE A 223 5.95 -6.35 3.72
C PHE A 223 7.08 -6.60 4.72
N ASN A 224 8.04 -5.67 4.77
CA ASN A 224 9.19 -5.73 5.68
C ASN A 224 9.71 -4.31 5.98
N GLY A 225 10.33 -4.13 7.15
CA GLY A 225 10.99 -2.89 7.53
C GLY A 225 10.04 -1.69 7.61
N VAL A 226 8.82 -1.92 8.10
CA VAL A 226 7.85 -0.83 8.33
C VAL A 226 8.30 -0.02 9.54
N SER A 227 8.61 1.25 9.36
CA SER A 227 9.02 2.14 10.45
C SER A 227 8.66 3.60 10.18
N VAL A 228 8.60 4.40 11.23
CA VAL A 228 8.39 5.85 11.13
C VAL A 228 9.39 6.59 12.01
N GLU A 229 10.06 7.58 11.43
CA GLU A 229 11.06 8.42 12.09
C GLU A 229 10.70 9.92 12.03
N ASP A 230 11.26 10.71 12.96
CA ASP A 230 11.06 12.17 13.05
C ASP A 230 12.02 12.99 12.16
N ARG A 231 12.81 12.31 11.33
CA ARG A 231 13.74 12.87 10.35
C ARG A 231 14.11 11.82 9.31
N ILE A 232 14.65 12.27 8.18
CA ILE A 232 15.27 11.37 7.21
C ILE A 232 16.56 10.79 7.83
N PRO A 233 16.74 9.45 7.88
CA PRO A 233 17.95 8.82 8.37
C PRO A 233 19.22 9.29 7.63
N SER A 234 20.29 9.53 8.39
CA SER A 234 21.60 9.90 7.83
C SER A 234 22.12 8.82 6.89
N GLY A 235 22.47 9.19 5.67
CA GLY A 235 22.99 8.28 4.64
C GLY A 235 22.06 8.10 3.43
N ILE A 236 20.76 8.39 3.58
CA ILE A 236 19.79 8.36 2.48
C ILE A 236 19.92 9.61 1.58
N ASP A 237 20.18 10.78 2.17
CA ASP A 237 20.34 12.05 1.43
C ASP A 237 21.75 12.29 0.87
N SER A 238 22.71 11.40 1.16
CA SER A 238 24.13 11.61 0.84
C SER A 238 24.58 11.00 -0.49
N SER A 239 23.74 10.21 -1.17
CA SER A 239 24.19 9.49 -2.36
C SER A 239 24.07 10.34 -3.62
N THR A 240 25.19 10.97 -3.99
CA THR A 240 25.53 11.14 -5.42
C THR A 240 25.49 9.74 -6.06
N PRO A 241 24.85 9.53 -7.22
CA PRO A 241 24.75 8.20 -7.82
C PRO A 241 26.14 7.68 -8.16
N SER A 242 26.63 6.71 -7.39
CA SER A 242 27.86 6.00 -7.72
C SER A 242 27.53 5.01 -8.82
N SER A 243 27.82 5.36 -10.07
CA SER A 243 27.78 4.42 -11.18
C SER A 243 28.81 3.31 -10.93
N LYS A 244 28.36 2.17 -10.42
CA LYS A 244 29.15 0.93 -10.47
C LYS A 244 29.03 0.40 -11.89
N ASN A 245 29.96 0.83 -12.73
CA ASN A 245 30.23 0.24 -14.03
C ASN A 245 30.54 -1.26 -13.81
N PRO A 246 29.88 -2.22 -14.49
CA PRO A 246 30.17 -3.63 -14.31
C PRO A 246 31.56 -3.91 -14.87
N THR A 247 32.46 -4.32 -13.99
CA THR A 247 33.82 -4.74 -14.37
C THR A 247 33.73 -6.16 -14.91
N THR A 248 33.83 -6.31 -16.22
CA THR A 248 33.92 -7.59 -16.93
C THR A 248 35.21 -8.33 -16.53
N PRO A 249 35.16 -9.59 -16.07
CA PRO A 249 36.37 -10.38 -15.90
C PRO A 249 36.92 -10.84 -17.25
N ALA A 250 38.19 -10.51 -17.50
CA ALA A 250 38.97 -11.02 -18.63
C ALA A 250 39.20 -12.52 -18.49
N THR A 251 38.84 -13.30 -19.52
CA THR A 251 39.20 -14.72 -19.64
C THR A 251 40.25 -14.87 -20.74
N ALA A 252 41.41 -15.43 -20.38
CA ALA A 252 42.53 -15.74 -21.26
C ALA A 252 42.27 -17.03 -22.07
N PRO A 253 42.99 -17.25 -23.19
CA PRO A 253 42.57 -18.15 -24.26
C PRO A 253 43.08 -19.59 -24.07
N THR A 254 42.31 -20.60 -24.49
CA THR A 254 42.90 -21.91 -24.80
C THR A 254 42.11 -22.71 -25.85
N SER A 255 42.89 -23.11 -26.87
CA SER A 255 42.81 -24.28 -27.75
C SER A 255 41.56 -24.60 -28.58
N THR A 256 41.88 -24.82 -29.85
CA THR A 256 41.11 -25.12 -31.05
C THR A 256 40.73 -26.60 -31.24
N THR A 257 39.66 -26.81 -32.05
CA THR A 257 39.43 -27.92 -33.02
C THR A 257 38.57 -29.12 -32.56
N PRO A 258 37.76 -29.80 -33.41
CA PRO A 258 36.96 -29.34 -34.57
C PRO A 258 35.47 -29.77 -34.55
N ALA A 259 34.73 -29.12 -35.46
CA ALA A 259 33.46 -29.42 -36.13
C ALA A 259 32.76 -30.78 -35.91
N THR A 260 31.45 -30.71 -35.70
CA THR A 260 30.49 -31.68 -36.25
C THR A 260 29.21 -30.99 -36.71
N THR A 261 28.84 -31.35 -37.93
CA THR A 261 27.75 -30.90 -38.78
C THR A 261 26.40 -31.28 -38.20
N SER A 262 25.44 -30.34 -38.15
CA SER A 262 24.02 -30.69 -38.09
C SER A 262 23.18 -29.70 -38.89
N THR A 263 22.29 -30.31 -39.67
CA THR A 263 21.42 -29.81 -40.73
C THR A 263 20.34 -28.85 -40.23
N SER A 264 20.27 -27.67 -40.84
CA SER A 264 19.15 -26.72 -40.72
C SER A 264 18.18 -26.92 -41.87
N THR A 265 16.98 -27.40 -41.58
CA THR A 265 15.84 -27.41 -42.51
C THR A 265 15.04 -26.14 -42.38
N THR A 266 15.02 -25.37 -43.47
CA THR A 266 14.17 -24.20 -43.75
C THR A 266 12.68 -24.56 -43.74
N PRO A 267 11.79 -23.75 -43.14
CA PRO A 267 10.40 -23.69 -43.55
C PRO A 267 10.19 -22.53 -44.52
N THR A 268 9.78 -22.90 -45.73
CA THR A 268 9.34 -22.03 -46.81
C THR A 268 8.02 -21.36 -46.46
N ALA A 269 7.98 -20.03 -46.60
CA ALA A 269 6.75 -19.26 -46.66
C ALA A 269 6.02 -19.52 -47.98
N VAL A 270 4.72 -19.79 -47.91
CA VAL A 270 3.80 -19.68 -49.05
C VAL A 270 2.60 -18.85 -48.61
N SER A 271 2.53 -17.64 -49.18
CA SER A 271 1.32 -16.83 -49.25
C SER A 271 0.37 -17.41 -50.31
N LYS A 272 -0.95 -17.23 -50.15
CA LYS A 272 -1.78 -16.35 -51.00
C LYS A 272 -3.29 -16.66 -50.90
N ALA A 273 -4.04 -15.57 -50.66
CA ALA A 273 -5.42 -15.23 -51.09
C ALA A 273 -6.57 -16.16 -50.68
N ALA A 274 -7.82 -15.72 -50.57
CA ALA A 274 -8.52 -14.45 -50.39
C ALA A 274 -9.97 -14.93 -50.26
N ASP A 275 -10.77 -14.36 -49.35
CA ASP A 275 -12.21 -14.32 -49.60
C ASP A 275 -12.83 -13.11 -48.91
N GLU A 276 -13.60 -12.39 -49.70
CA GLU A 276 -14.40 -11.23 -49.33
C GLU A 276 -15.69 -11.71 -48.66
N THR A 277 -16.11 -11.10 -47.56
CA THR A 277 -17.53 -10.80 -47.39
C THR A 277 -17.71 -9.57 -46.50
N ALA A 278 -18.28 -8.52 -47.08
CA ALA A 278 -18.79 -7.34 -46.40
C ALA A 278 -19.97 -7.69 -45.48
N THR A 279 -20.19 -6.95 -44.39
CA THR A 279 -21.52 -6.48 -43.94
C THR A 279 -21.37 -5.43 -42.83
N GLU A 280 -21.75 -4.21 -43.18
CA GLU A 280 -22.47 -3.16 -42.44
C GLU A 280 -22.10 -2.77 -40.99
N THR A 281 -21.75 -1.48 -40.88
CA THR A 281 -21.77 -0.62 -39.70
C THR A 281 -23.20 -0.31 -39.27
N PRO A 282 -23.45 -0.07 -37.96
CA PRO A 282 -24.27 1.09 -37.62
C PRO A 282 -23.57 2.01 -36.63
N THR A 283 -23.47 3.26 -37.08
CA THR A 283 -23.16 4.48 -36.36
C THR A 283 -24.18 4.70 -35.23
N THR A 284 -23.72 5.00 -34.02
CA THR A 284 -24.51 5.74 -33.02
C THR A 284 -23.69 6.91 -32.48
N ASN A 285 -24.25 8.10 -32.64
CA ASN A 285 -23.71 9.38 -32.17
C ASN A 285 -23.69 9.44 -30.63
N PRO A 286 -22.74 10.18 -30.05
CA PRO A 286 -22.80 10.57 -28.64
C PRO A 286 -23.83 11.70 -28.45
N SER A 287 -24.71 11.54 -27.46
CA SER A 287 -25.62 12.58 -27.01
C SER A 287 -24.92 13.43 -25.94
N GLU A 288 -24.78 14.71 -26.23
CA GLU A 288 -24.38 15.76 -25.29
C GLU A 288 -25.28 15.73 -24.06
N THR A 289 -24.68 15.71 -22.86
CA THR A 289 -25.39 16.07 -21.63
C THR A 289 -24.76 17.34 -21.09
N THR A 290 -25.58 18.37 -21.08
CA THR A 290 -25.36 19.74 -20.64
C THR A 290 -24.94 19.84 -19.18
N LEU A 291 -23.90 20.66 -18.97
CA LEU A 291 -23.53 21.30 -17.72
C LEU A 291 -24.71 22.06 -17.12
N ASN A 292 -25.15 21.66 -15.92
CA ASN A 292 -25.90 22.54 -15.03
C ASN A 292 -24.98 23.03 -13.92
N VAL A 293 -24.60 24.30 -14.06
CA VAL A 293 -24.06 25.16 -13.01
C VAL A 293 -25.18 25.38 -11.99
N ILE A 294 -24.98 24.95 -10.75
CA ILE A 294 -25.72 25.45 -9.59
C ILE A 294 -24.69 26.16 -8.72
N THR A 295 -24.68 27.48 -8.82
CA THR A 295 -24.22 28.38 -7.79
C THR A 295 -25.31 28.47 -6.73
N ASP A 296 -25.01 28.06 -5.50
CA ASP A 296 -25.69 28.59 -4.32
C ASP A 296 -24.61 28.97 -3.30
N ASP A 297 -24.40 30.29 -3.23
CA ASP A 297 -24.02 30.98 -2.00
C ASP A 297 -25.05 30.60 -0.94
N ASP A 298 -24.65 29.98 0.17
CA ASP A 298 -25.29 30.36 1.41
C ASP A 298 -24.37 30.32 2.62
N LYS A 299 -24.38 31.49 3.27
CA LYS A 299 -23.58 31.95 4.38
C LYS A 299 -24.46 31.79 5.61
N SER A 300 -24.32 30.70 6.35
CA SER A 300 -25.02 30.58 7.63
C SER A 300 -24.21 31.17 8.76
N ALA A 301 -24.77 32.24 9.31
CA ALA A 301 -24.26 33.05 10.39
C ALA A 301 -24.26 32.31 11.74
N ALA A 302 -23.20 32.56 12.49
CA ALA A 302 -23.12 32.27 13.91
C ALA A 302 -24.28 32.94 14.66
N THR A 303 -25.03 32.16 15.45
CA THR A 303 -25.93 32.69 16.47
C THR A 303 -25.44 32.23 17.83
N THR A 304 -24.82 33.15 18.55
CA THR A 304 -24.54 33.09 19.99
C THR A 304 -25.86 33.12 20.76
N LEU A 305 -26.06 32.15 21.67
CA LEU A 305 -27.04 32.27 22.75
C LEU A 305 -26.36 32.01 24.08
N ASP A 306 -26.32 33.09 24.86
CA ASP A 306 -25.94 33.14 26.27
C ASP A 306 -26.87 32.28 27.14
N SER A 307 -26.28 31.80 28.24
CA SER A 307 -26.93 31.06 29.34
C SER A 307 -27.95 31.94 30.11
N PRO A 308 -28.79 31.35 30.98
CA PRO A 308 -28.32 31.18 32.35
C PRO A 308 -28.73 29.86 33.03
N ALA A 309 -27.91 29.49 34.01
CA ALA A 309 -28.17 28.46 35.00
C ALA A 309 -29.39 28.80 35.86
N THR A 310 -30.16 27.77 36.25
CA THR A 310 -30.62 27.62 37.65
C THR A 310 -31.06 26.19 37.96
N THR A 311 -30.65 25.80 39.15
CA THR A 311 -30.89 24.57 39.91
C THR A 311 -32.35 24.15 40.01
N ASN A 312 -32.61 22.83 39.94
CA ASN A 312 -33.36 22.06 40.95
C ASN A 312 -33.43 20.57 40.57
N ALA A 313 -32.84 19.71 41.39
CA ALA A 313 -33.26 18.31 41.58
C ALA A 313 -34.29 18.27 42.74
N PRO A 314 -34.94 17.14 43.10
CA PRO A 314 -35.00 15.81 42.46
C PRO A 314 -36.45 15.24 42.37
N VAL A 315 -36.76 14.37 41.40
CA VAL A 315 -37.78 13.30 41.60
C VAL A 315 -37.45 12.08 40.72
N VAL A 316 -37.22 10.95 41.37
CA VAL A 316 -37.18 9.61 40.78
C VAL A 316 -38.60 9.06 40.67
N PRO A 317 -38.99 8.48 39.53
CA PRO A 317 -39.78 7.25 39.60
C PRO A 317 -39.31 6.14 38.64
N LYS A 318 -39.03 5.00 39.26
CA LYS A 318 -39.24 3.59 38.85
C LYS A 318 -39.60 3.26 37.39
N THR A 319 -38.67 2.52 36.78
CA THR A 319 -38.81 1.27 35.98
C THR A 319 -39.99 1.09 35.02
N LYS A 320 -39.65 0.75 33.76
CA LYS A 320 -40.25 -0.37 33.02
C LYS A 320 -39.36 -0.82 31.85
N ASN A 321 -38.95 -2.08 31.90
CA ASN A 321 -38.27 -2.83 30.85
C ASN A 321 -39.14 -2.88 29.58
N CYS A 322 -38.56 -2.59 28.42
CA CYS A 322 -39.16 -2.92 27.13
C CYS A 322 -38.38 -4.08 26.48
N LYS A 323 -39.13 -5.14 26.19
CA LYS A 323 -38.68 -6.40 25.61
C LYS A 323 -39.00 -6.35 24.12
N VAL A 324 -37.98 -6.33 23.26
CA VAL A 324 -38.17 -6.37 21.81
C VAL A 324 -38.38 -7.83 21.38
N ARG A 325 -39.54 -8.11 20.77
CA ARG A 325 -39.83 -9.37 20.06
C ARG A 325 -39.48 -9.17 18.59
N HIS A 326 -38.72 -10.11 18.04
CA HIS A 326 -38.53 -10.27 16.61
C HIS A 326 -39.83 -10.75 15.93
N ARG A 327 -40.08 -10.23 14.74
CA ARG A 327 -40.70 -10.96 13.64
C ARG A 327 -39.78 -10.83 12.43
#